data_AF-A0A6H2A0Z7-F1
#
_entry.id   AF-A0A6H2A0Z7-F1
#
_cell.length_a   1.000
_cell.length_b   1.000
_cell.length_c   1.000
_cell.angle_alpha   90.00
_cell.angle_beta   90.00
_cell.angle_gamma   90.00
#
_symmetry.space_group_name_H-M   'P 1'
#
loop_
_entity.id
_entity.type
_entity.pdbx_description
1 polymer ?
#
loop_
_entity_poly.entity_id
_entity_poly.type
_entity_poly.pdbx_seq_one_letter_code
_entity_poly.pdbx_strand_id
1 'polypeptide(L)' 'MKINTQKILKEIGRLDLSLDELGKRIDPPMSKWALWYLIHNGKTLNRIERIAKALELDPKDLII' A
#
# COMPACT_ATOMS: atom_id res chain seq x y z
N MET A 1 2.44 -12.50 9.75
CA MET A 1 1.64 -11.68 8.82
C MET A 1 2.47 -11.39 7.58
N LYS A 2 2.01 -11.81 6.41
CA LYS A 2 2.61 -11.45 5.12
C LYS A 2 1.65 -10.50 4.39
N ILE A 3 2.21 -9.55 3.64
CA ILE A 3 1.43 -8.68 2.76
C ILE A 3 1.21 -9.40 1.43
N ASN A 4 0.01 -9.28 0.87
CA ASN A 4 -0.30 -9.68 -0.49
C ASN A 4 0.18 -8.60 -1.47
N THR A 5 1.48 -8.58 -1.72
CA THR A 5 2.15 -7.60 -2.59
C THR A 5 1.52 -7.55 -3.99
N GLN A 6 1.16 -8.71 -4.56
CA GLN A 6 0.56 -8.79 -5.89
C GLN A 6 -0.80 -8.08 -5.94
N LYS A 7 -1.64 -8.24 -4.91
CA LYS A 7 -2.93 -7.55 -4.83
C LYS A 7 -2.74 -6.04 -4.75
N ILE A 8 -1.80 -5.56 -3.94
CA ILE A 8 -1.47 -4.12 -3.88
C ILE A 8 -1.07 -3.58 -5.26
N LEU A 9 -0.13 -4.25 -5.95
CA LEU A 9 0.32 -3.81 -7.26
C LEU A 9 -0.79 -3.84 -8.32
N LYS A 10 -1.69 -4.83 -8.25
CA LYS A 10 -2.86 -4.92 -9.12
C LYS A 10 -3.83 -3.76 -8.90
N GLU A 11 -4.09 -3.40 -7.65
CA GLU A 11 -4.99 -2.28 -7.32
C GLU A 11 -4.40 -0.92 -7.69
N ILE A 12 -3.08 -0.74 -7.51
CA ILE A 12 -2.36 0.43 -8.04
C ILE A 12 -2.55 0.55 -9.55
N GLY A 13 -2.36 -0.54 -10.29
CA GLY A 13 -2.58 -0.57 -11.73
C GLY A 13 -4.04 -0.36 -12.15
N ARG A 14 -5.00 -0.91 -11.40
CA ARG A 14 -6.45 -0.71 -11.66
C ARG A 14 -6.87 0.75 -11.50
N LEU A 15 -6.29 1.45 -10.52
CA LEU A 15 -6.56 2.85 -10.23
C LEU A 15 -5.75 3.83 -11.09
N ASP A 16 -4.91 3.32 -12.01
CA ASP A 16 -3.97 4.09 -12.82
C ASP A 16 -3.10 5.05 -11.97
N LEU A 17 -2.67 4.56 -10.80
CA LEU A 17 -1.85 5.34 -9.88
C LEU A 17 -0.38 5.02 -10.04
N SER A 18 0.45 6.05 -10.02
CA SER A 18 1.87 5.89 -9.74
C SER A 18 2.13 5.68 -8.24
N LEU A 19 3.28 5.10 -7.89
CA LEU A 19 3.72 5.01 -6.49
C LEU A 19 3.88 6.39 -5.84
N ASP A 20 4.24 7.43 -6.59
CA ASP A 20 4.35 8.79 -6.07
C ASP A 20 2.97 9.38 -5.75
N GLU A 21 1.95 9.14 -6.59
CA GLU A 21 0.57 9.58 -6.32
C GLU A 21 -0.04 8.83 -5.15
N LEU A 22 0.12 7.51 -5.09
CA LEU A 22 -0.33 6.72 -3.94
C LEU A 22 0.37 7.19 -2.65
N GLY A 23 1.67 7.46 -2.72
CA GLY A 23 2.45 8.00 -1.61
C GLY A 23 1.88 9.31 -1.03
N LYS A 24 1.34 10.19 -1.88
CA LYS A 24 0.67 11.44 -1.46
C LYS A 24 -0.69 11.23 -0.79
N ARG A 25 -1.39 10.13 -1.10
CA ARG A 25 -2.71 9.79 -0.53
C ARG A 25 -2.61 9.14 0.86
N ILE A 26 -1.43 8.63 1.20
CA ILE A 26 -1.16 8.04 2.52
C ILE A 26 -1.00 9.17 3.54
N ASP A 27 -1.51 8.98 4.76
CA ASP A 27 -1.41 9.98 5.84
C ASP A 27 -0.64 9.43 7.06
N PRO A 28 0.48 10.06 7.48
CA PRO A 28 1.22 11.09 6.76
C PRO A 28 1.75 10.63 5.39
N PRO A 29 1.97 11.56 4.43
CA PRO A 29 2.51 11.26 3.11
C PRO A 29 3.81 10.47 3.15
N MET A 30 3.99 9.63 2.15
CA MET A 30 5.11 8.71 2.05
C MET A 30 5.77 8.81 0.67
N SER A 31 7.11 8.78 0.63
CA SER A 31 7.83 8.74 -0.65
C SER A 31 7.63 7.39 -1.35
N LYS A 32 7.72 7.36 -2.69
CA LYS A 32 7.66 6.08 -3.45
C LYS A 32 8.64 5.03 -2.96
N TRP A 33 9.82 5.41 -2.47
CA TRP A 33 10.82 4.47 -1.97
C TRP A 33 10.42 3.85 -0.64
N ALA A 34 9.89 4.66 0.29
CA ALA A 34 9.35 4.15 1.53
C ALA A 34 8.12 3.25 1.28
N LEU A 35 7.27 3.63 0.32
CA LEU A 35 6.12 2.84 -0.08
C LEU A 35 6.53 1.51 -0.73
N TRP A 36 7.46 1.54 -1.68
CA TRP A 36 8.03 0.34 -2.31
C TRP A 36 8.65 -0.60 -1.27
N TYR A 37 9.46 -0.06 -0.37
CA TYR A 37 10.07 -0.83 0.71
C TYR A 37 8.99 -1.51 1.56
N LEU A 38 7.89 -0.82 1.87
CA LEU A 38 6.80 -1.40 2.64
C LEU A 38 6.02 -2.47 1.91
N ILE A 39 5.71 -2.25 0.64
CA ILE A 39 4.97 -3.20 -0.18
C ILE A 39 5.76 -4.51 -0.34
N HIS A 40 7.09 -4.48 -0.23
CA HIS A 40 7.95 -5.67 -0.40
C HIS A 40 8.56 -6.22 0.89
N ASN A 41 8.73 -5.41 1.94
CA ASN A 41 9.45 -5.79 3.16
C ASN A 41 8.69 -5.46 4.46
N GLY A 42 7.69 -4.59 4.40
CA GLY A 42 6.98 -4.10 5.58
C GLY A 42 6.05 -5.15 6.20
N LYS A 43 6.09 -5.30 7.53
CA LYS A 43 5.21 -6.22 8.29
C LYS A 43 4.35 -5.52 9.35
N THR A 44 4.29 -4.19 9.36
CA THR A 44 3.59 -3.44 10.42
C THR A 44 2.12 -3.21 10.06
N LEU A 45 1.21 -3.62 10.95
CA LEU A 45 -0.25 -3.54 10.77
C LEU A 45 -0.72 -2.12 10.44
N ASN A 46 -0.26 -1.13 11.22
CA ASN A 46 -0.57 0.30 11.01
C ASN A 46 -0.18 0.77 9.58
N ARG A 47 0.93 0.27 9.04
CA ARG A 47 1.36 0.64 7.68
C ARG A 47 0.48 0.01 6.60
N ILE A 48 0.00 -1.22 6.82
CA ILE A 48 -0.97 -1.89 5.93
C ILE A 48 -2.29 -1.14 5.93
N GLU A 49 -2.79 -0.74 7.10
CA GLU A 49 -4.03 0.02 7.22
C GLU A 49 -3.98 1.32 6.42
N ARG A 50 -2.84 2.01 6.45
CA ARG A 50 -2.63 3.26 5.72
C ARG A 50 -2.60 3.06 4.21
N ILE A 51 -1.97 1.97 3.73
CA ILE A 51 -1.99 1.60 2.30
C ILE A 51 -3.41 1.19 1.87
N ALA A 52 -4.08 0.36 2.66
CA ALA A 52 -5.45 -0.07 2.40
C ALA A 52 -6.41 1.11 2.31
N LYS A 53 -6.32 2.05 3.25
CA LYS A 53 -7.10 3.29 3.23
C LYS A 53 -6.83 4.14 1.98
N ALA A 54 -5.58 4.28 1.57
CA ALA A 54 -5.21 5.05 0.38
C ALA A 54 -5.67 4.39 -0.94
N LEU A 55 -5.91 3.08 -0.92
CA LEU A 55 -6.47 2.29 -2.02
C LEU A 55 -7.99 2.05 -1.89
N GLU A 56 -8.63 2.56 -0.83
CA GLU A 56 -10.05 2.33 -0.51
C GLU A 56 -10.42 0.84 -0.34
N LEU A 57 -9.55 0.10 0.35
CA LEU A 57 -9.67 -1.34 0.63
C LEU A 57 -9.76 -1.63 2.13
N ASP A 58 -10.24 -2.82 2.48
CA ASP A 58 -10.11 -3.35 3.84
C ASP A 58 -8.65 -3.80 4.08
N PRO A 59 -8.00 -3.47 5.21
CA PRO A 59 -6.65 -3.93 5.51
C PRO A 59 -6.49 -5.47 5.47
N LYS A 60 -7.56 -6.22 5.79
CA LYS A 60 -7.58 -7.68 5.72
C LYS A 60 -7.46 -8.19 4.29
N ASP A 61 -7.89 -7.41 3.30
CA ASP A 61 -7.73 -7.76 1.90
C ASP A 61 -6.27 -7.80 1.45
N LEU A 62 -5.38 -7.14 2.17
CA LEU A 62 -3.96 -7.03 1.84
C LEU A 62 -3.08 -8.01 2.62
N ILE A 63 -3.66 -8.88 3.45
CA ILE A 63 -2.94 -9.81 4.32
C ILE A 63 -3.16 -11.26 3.87
N ILE A 64 -2.11 -12.07 4.00
CA ILE A 64 -2.08 -13.53 3.77
C ILE A 64 -1.29 -14.23 4.89
#